data_AF-A0A9N8JTV9-F1
#
_entry.id   AF-A0A9N8JTV9-F1
#
_cell.length_a   1.000
_cell.length_b   1.000
_cell.length_c   1.000
_cell.angle_alpha   90.00
_cell.angle_beta   90.00
_cell.angle_gamma   90.00
#
_symmetry.space_group_name_H-M   'P 1'
#
loop_
_entity.id
_entity.type
_entity.pdbx_description
1 polymer ?
#
loop_
_entity_poly.entity_id
_entity_poly.type
_entity_poly.pdbx_seq_one_letter_code
_entity_poly.pdbx_strand_id
1 'polypeptide(L)'
;MPDLGFDPLNREPPATELVSSFLTTKDAYDRNHGGIPEIEASKHHVRVDGAVQDILDLSVSDLEALPQHTVVSALQCAGIRRHTMRTAIKEVQGIDWFDGAVMNCKWQGPRLKDILEKAKVILTKEEKGHVAFASHAQPCQEDDWYGASIDLERALEEDKDVILALEVRWGVART
;
A
#
# COMPACT_ATOMS: atom_id res chain seq x y z
N MET A 1 6.18 19.49 15.42
CA MET A 1 5.39 18.50 14.66
C MET A 1 4.09 19.17 14.27
N PRO A 2 3.58 18.97 13.04
CA PRO A 2 2.31 19.54 12.64
C PRO A 2 1.20 18.95 13.52
N ASP A 3 0.46 19.80 14.24
CA ASP A 3 -0.84 19.39 14.77
C ASP A 3 -1.78 19.26 13.56
N LEU A 4 -2.21 18.04 13.25
CA LEU A 4 -3.13 17.79 12.14
C LEU A 4 -4.52 18.37 12.43
N GLY A 5 -4.87 18.63 13.70
CA GLY A 5 -6.19 19.09 14.10
C GLY A 5 -7.29 18.02 14.02
N PHE A 6 -6.93 16.76 13.72
CA PHE A 6 -7.82 15.59 13.71
C PHE A 6 -7.02 14.29 13.93
N ASP A 7 -7.72 13.23 14.34
CA ASP A 7 -7.15 11.88 14.43
C ASP A 7 -7.34 11.13 13.10
N PRO A 8 -6.25 10.61 12.49
CA PRO A 8 -6.34 9.80 11.29
C PRO A 8 -7.24 8.57 11.47
N LEU A 9 -8.01 8.22 10.43
CA LEU A 9 -8.87 7.05 10.45
C LEU A 9 -8.04 5.77 10.64
N ASN A 10 -8.30 5.06 11.74
CA ASN A 10 -7.75 3.74 11.99
C ASN A 10 -8.87 2.86 12.58
N ARG A 11 -9.23 1.78 11.88
CA ARG A 11 -10.30 0.85 12.30
C ARG A 11 -10.04 -0.55 11.76
N GLU A 12 -10.66 -1.54 12.39
CA GLU A 12 -10.61 -2.95 11.99
C GLU A 12 -12.02 -3.57 12.05
N PRO A 13 -12.34 -4.55 11.18
CA PRO A 13 -13.61 -5.26 11.24
C PRO A 13 -13.69 -6.17 12.48
N PRO A 14 -14.92 -6.54 12.92
CA PRO A 14 -15.10 -7.63 13.86
C PRO A 14 -14.50 -8.93 13.31
N ALA A 15 -13.83 -9.71 14.16
CA ALA A 15 -13.16 -10.95 13.73
C ALA A 15 -14.10 -11.96 13.05
N THR A 16 -15.36 -12.03 13.46
CA THR A 16 -16.38 -12.89 12.83
C THR A 16 -16.71 -12.46 11.41
N GLU A 17 -16.71 -11.15 11.12
CA GLU A 17 -16.91 -10.64 9.77
C GLU A 17 -15.67 -10.85 8.91
N LEU A 18 -14.48 -10.62 9.48
CA LEU A 18 -13.19 -10.81 8.81
C LEU A 18 -13.05 -12.22 8.23
N VAL A 19 -13.42 -13.26 9.00
CA VAL A 19 -13.27 -14.67 8.60
C VAL A 19 -14.49 -15.22 7.85
N SER A 20 -15.53 -14.41 7.62
CA SER A 20 -16.77 -14.86 6.97
C SER A 20 -16.59 -15.28 5.50
N SER A 21 -15.50 -14.83 4.86
CA SER A 21 -15.17 -15.09 3.47
C SER A 21 -13.66 -15.12 3.27
N PHE A 22 -13.19 -15.86 2.26
CA PHE A 22 -11.77 -15.91 1.90
C PHE A 22 -11.25 -14.55 1.41
N LEU A 23 -12.07 -13.83 0.64
CA LEU A 23 -11.83 -12.43 0.28
C LEU A 23 -12.68 -11.54 1.19
N THR A 24 -12.07 -10.50 1.76
CA THR A 24 -12.75 -9.49 2.56
C THR A 24 -13.86 -8.84 1.73
N THR A 25 -15.07 -8.74 2.30
CA THR A 25 -16.29 -8.39 1.55
C THR A 25 -16.66 -6.90 1.64
N LYS A 26 -16.42 -6.29 2.79
CA LYS A 26 -16.63 -4.86 3.10
C LYS A 26 -15.88 -4.53 4.40
N ASP A 27 -15.86 -3.24 4.75
CA ASP A 27 -15.37 -2.75 6.05
C ASP A 27 -13.99 -3.31 6.43
N ALA A 28 -13.06 -3.33 5.46
CA ALA A 28 -11.68 -3.75 5.71
C ALA A 28 -10.98 -2.85 6.74
N TYR A 29 -9.82 -3.28 7.21
CA TYR A 29 -9.05 -2.44 8.12
C TYR A 29 -8.51 -1.21 7.37
N ASP A 30 -8.59 -0.06 8.03
CA ASP A 30 -7.98 1.18 7.58
C ASP A 30 -6.80 1.49 8.49
N ARG A 31 -5.62 1.74 7.92
CA ARG A 31 -4.48 2.27 8.67
C ARG A 31 -3.98 3.54 7.99
N ASN A 32 -4.37 4.69 8.52
CA ASN A 32 -3.92 5.99 8.03
C ASN A 32 -2.99 6.67 9.05
N HIS A 33 -1.87 7.19 8.57
CA HIS A 33 -0.95 8.03 9.36
C HIS A 33 -1.27 9.53 9.24
N GLY A 34 -2.19 9.92 8.35
CA GLY A 34 -2.61 11.30 8.10
C GLY A 34 -4.05 11.34 7.60
N GLY A 35 -4.47 12.48 7.04
CA GLY A 35 -5.78 12.62 6.39
C GLY A 35 -5.91 11.77 5.14
N ILE A 36 -7.15 11.48 4.73
CA ILE A 36 -7.44 10.86 3.43
C ILE A 36 -7.52 12.00 2.41
N PRO A 37 -6.59 12.10 1.44
CA PRO A 37 -6.62 13.16 0.44
C PRO A 37 -7.80 12.98 -0.52
N GLU A 38 -8.41 14.10 -0.90
CA GLU A 38 -9.23 14.15 -2.12
C GLU A 38 -8.30 14.29 -3.33
N ILE A 39 -8.31 13.28 -4.20
CA ILE A 39 -7.46 13.24 -5.39
C ILE A 39 -8.35 13.32 -6.64
N GLU A 40 -8.12 14.32 -7.48
CA GLU A 40 -8.74 14.40 -8.81
C GLU A 40 -7.94 13.53 -9.80
N ALA A 41 -8.50 12.39 -10.20
CA ALA A 41 -7.79 11.39 -11.01
C ALA A 41 -7.21 11.93 -12.32
N SER A 42 -7.90 12.87 -12.98
CA SER A 42 -7.46 13.50 -14.23
C SER A 42 -6.22 14.39 -14.08
N LYS A 43 -5.90 14.82 -12.85
CA LYS A 43 -4.73 15.63 -12.52
C LYS A 43 -3.68 14.85 -11.73
N HIS A 44 -3.97 13.60 -11.38
CA HIS A 44 -3.06 12.78 -10.61
C HIS A 44 -2.02 12.12 -11.52
N HIS A 45 -0.78 12.18 -11.05
CA HIS A 45 0.38 11.72 -11.80
C HIS A 45 1.30 10.93 -10.86
N VAL A 46 1.83 9.82 -11.38
CA VAL A 46 2.85 9.02 -10.71
C VAL A 46 4.18 9.26 -11.41
N ARG A 47 5.10 9.91 -10.69
CA ARG A 47 6.46 10.17 -11.16
C ARG A 47 7.38 8.99 -10.83
N VAL A 48 8.18 8.57 -11.80
CA VAL A 48 9.25 7.56 -11.64
C VAL A 48 10.58 8.23 -11.98
N ASP A 49 11.45 8.39 -10.98
CA ASP A 49 12.76 9.03 -11.12
C ASP A 49 13.86 8.31 -10.30
N GLY A 50 14.96 9.00 -10.03
CA GLY A 50 16.13 8.44 -9.34
C GLY A 50 17.10 7.78 -10.31
N ALA A 51 17.46 6.52 -10.05
CA ALA A 51 18.44 5.76 -10.83
C ALA A 51 17.81 5.12 -12.08
N VAL A 52 17.24 5.95 -12.95
CA VAL A 52 16.58 5.57 -14.20
C VAL A 52 17.09 6.43 -15.36
N GLN A 53 17.10 5.90 -16.57
CA GLN A 53 17.50 6.67 -17.75
C GLN A 53 16.36 7.61 -18.20
N ASP A 54 15.13 7.11 -18.19
CA ASP A 54 13.95 7.83 -18.65
C ASP A 54 13.05 8.14 -17.44
N ILE A 55 13.04 9.41 -17.00
CA ILE A 55 12.10 9.88 -15.98
C ILE A 55 10.69 9.80 -16.57
N LEU A 56 9.80 9.10 -15.88
CA LEU A 56 8.40 8.97 -16.29
C LEU A 56 7.52 9.88 -15.44
N ASP A 57 6.49 10.42 -16.09
CA ASP A 57 5.40 11.15 -15.45
C ASP A 57 4.09 10.58 -15.99
N LEU A 58 3.52 9.62 -15.27
CA LEU A 58 2.44 8.76 -15.76
C LEU A 58 1.10 9.23 -15.20
N SER A 59 0.16 9.58 -16.09
CA SER A 59 -1.24 9.78 -15.69
C SER A 59 -1.88 8.44 -15.29
N VAL A 60 -3.04 8.49 -14.62
CA VAL A 60 -3.83 7.28 -14.34
C VAL A 60 -4.15 6.50 -15.62
N SER A 61 -4.51 7.19 -16.71
CA SER A 61 -4.79 6.55 -17.99
C SER A 61 -3.57 5.90 -18.64
N ASP A 62 -2.36 6.45 -18.43
CA ASP A 62 -1.13 5.79 -18.88
C ASP A 62 -0.90 4.47 -18.13
N LEU A 63 -1.20 4.43 -16.84
CA LEU A 63 -1.10 3.22 -16.01
C LEU A 63 -2.14 2.17 -16.40
N GLU A 64 -3.36 2.59 -16.74
CA GLU A 64 -4.43 1.71 -17.23
C GLU A 64 -4.08 1.08 -18.60
N ALA A 65 -3.34 1.81 -19.45
CA ALA A 65 -2.93 1.34 -20.78
C ALA A 65 -1.81 0.29 -20.76
N LEU A 66 -1.08 0.15 -19.65
CA LEU A 66 -0.07 -0.89 -19.47
C LEU A 66 -0.70 -2.29 -19.30
N PRO A 67 0.05 -3.38 -19.53
CA PRO A 67 -0.43 -4.74 -19.24
C PRO A 67 -0.89 -4.87 -17.78
N GLN A 68 -2.16 -5.23 -17.59
CA GLN A 68 -2.75 -5.36 -16.26
C GLN A 68 -2.50 -6.76 -15.69
N HIS A 69 -2.13 -6.82 -14.41
CA HIS A 69 -1.95 -8.06 -13.67
C HIS A 69 -2.84 -8.10 -12.42
N THR A 70 -3.36 -9.27 -12.05
CA THR A 70 -4.24 -9.44 -10.89
C THR A 70 -3.62 -10.36 -9.85
N VAL A 71 -3.56 -9.90 -8.60
CA VAL A 71 -2.98 -10.63 -7.47
C VAL A 71 -4.01 -10.77 -6.37
N VAL A 72 -4.16 -11.98 -5.82
CA VAL A 72 -4.85 -12.17 -4.53
C VAL A 72 -3.79 -12.02 -3.44
N SER A 73 -3.92 -11.01 -2.59
CA SER A 73 -2.94 -10.76 -1.53
C SER A 73 -3.59 -10.25 -0.26
N ALA A 74 -3.07 -10.75 0.86
CA ALA A 74 -3.41 -10.28 2.19
C ALA A 74 -2.47 -9.14 2.60
N LEU A 75 -3.05 -8.01 3.02
CA LEU A 75 -2.31 -6.93 3.67
C LEU A 75 -2.54 -7.04 5.18
N GLN A 76 -1.46 -7.11 5.95
CA GLN A 76 -1.49 -7.24 7.41
C GLN A 76 -0.66 -6.12 8.04
N CYS A 77 -1.26 -5.38 8.98
CA CYS A 77 -0.52 -4.37 9.73
C CYS A 77 0.50 -5.03 10.65
N ALA A 78 1.72 -4.47 10.72
CA ALA A 78 2.75 -4.91 11.68
C ALA A 78 2.27 -4.85 13.15
N GLY A 79 1.27 -4.01 13.43
CA GLY A 79 0.69 -3.85 14.75
C GLY A 79 -0.47 -4.78 15.09
N ILE A 80 -0.88 -5.69 14.21
CA ILE A 80 -1.99 -6.61 14.50
C ILE A 80 -1.74 -7.36 15.82
N ARG A 81 -2.79 -7.53 16.64
CA ARG A 81 -2.75 -8.15 17.98
C ARG A 81 -1.93 -7.41 19.03
N ARG A 82 -1.66 -6.11 18.85
CA ARG A 82 -0.99 -5.28 19.88
C ARG A 82 -1.74 -5.29 21.22
N HIS A 83 -3.07 -5.39 21.20
CA HIS A 83 -3.88 -5.53 22.40
C HIS A 83 -3.48 -6.74 23.26
N THR A 84 -3.14 -7.87 22.62
CA THR A 84 -2.64 -9.05 23.33
C THR A 84 -1.30 -8.75 23.99
N MET A 85 -0.38 -8.08 23.29
CA MET A 85 0.92 -7.72 23.85
C MET A 85 0.79 -6.80 25.07
N ARG A 86 -0.05 -5.74 24.98
CA ARG A 86 -0.21 -4.76 26.05
C ARG A 86 -0.81 -5.37 27.33
N THR A 87 -1.81 -6.25 27.17
CA THR A 87 -2.59 -6.79 28.29
C THR A 87 -1.99 -8.05 28.90
N ALA A 88 -1.39 -8.93 28.10
CA ALA A 88 -0.87 -10.20 28.57
C ALA A 88 0.59 -10.16 29.01
N ILE A 89 1.37 -9.19 28.52
CA ILE A 89 2.82 -9.12 28.77
C ILE A 89 3.18 -7.81 29.49
N LYS A 90 3.07 -6.67 28.79
CA LYS A 90 3.41 -5.35 29.31
C LYS A 90 2.88 -4.27 28.37
N GLU A 91 2.52 -3.11 28.92
CA GLU A 91 2.10 -1.95 28.13
C GLU A 91 3.12 -1.58 27.04
N VAL A 92 2.60 -1.25 25.85
CA VAL A 92 3.34 -0.88 24.64
C VAL A 92 2.72 0.35 23.97
N GLN A 93 3.47 1.00 23.09
CA GLN A 93 3.02 2.18 22.33
C GLN A 93 2.42 1.81 20.97
N GLY A 94 1.46 2.62 20.51
CA GLY A 94 0.80 2.49 19.21
C GLY A 94 -0.70 2.17 19.31
N ILE A 95 -1.37 2.08 18.16
CA ILE A 95 -2.82 1.81 18.08
C ILE A 95 -3.15 0.46 18.72
N ASP A 96 -4.18 0.42 19.56
CA ASP A 96 -4.61 -0.80 20.27
C ASP A 96 -5.39 -1.76 19.36
N TRP A 97 -4.70 -2.34 18.38
CA TRP A 97 -5.28 -3.32 17.46
C TRP A 97 -5.58 -4.66 18.16
N PHE A 98 -6.77 -5.18 17.91
CA PHE A 98 -7.16 -6.55 18.17
C PHE A 98 -6.69 -7.45 17.00
N ASP A 99 -7.49 -8.45 16.62
CA ASP A 99 -7.13 -9.47 15.64
C ASP A 99 -7.50 -9.11 14.19
N GLY A 100 -8.04 -7.90 13.96
CA GLY A 100 -8.72 -7.50 12.73
C GLY A 100 -7.90 -6.65 11.76
N ALA A 101 -6.69 -6.21 12.12
CA ALA A 101 -5.83 -5.36 11.29
C ALA A 101 -5.16 -6.12 10.10
N VAL A 102 -5.99 -6.83 9.32
CA VAL A 102 -5.65 -7.60 8.13
C VAL A 102 -6.84 -7.63 7.16
N MET A 103 -6.58 -7.66 5.86
CA MET A 103 -7.58 -7.86 4.80
C MET A 103 -7.00 -8.70 3.68
N ASN A 104 -7.82 -9.48 2.99
CA ASN A 104 -7.40 -10.28 1.83
C ASN A 104 -8.27 -9.94 0.62
N CYS A 105 -7.68 -9.39 -0.42
CA CYS A 105 -8.42 -8.84 -1.57
C CYS A 105 -7.77 -9.27 -2.90
N LYS A 106 -8.52 -9.06 -3.99
CA LYS A 106 -7.98 -9.08 -5.34
C LYS A 106 -7.56 -7.67 -5.72
N TRP A 107 -6.31 -7.51 -6.09
CA TRP A 107 -5.72 -6.25 -6.49
C TRP A 107 -5.39 -6.32 -7.98
N GLN A 108 -5.68 -5.26 -8.73
CA GLN A 108 -5.34 -5.20 -10.15
C GLN A 108 -4.65 -3.88 -10.49
N GLY A 109 -3.60 -3.99 -11.30
CA GLY A 109 -2.83 -2.87 -11.80
C GLY A 109 -1.66 -3.34 -12.67
N PRO A 110 -0.90 -2.42 -13.29
CA PRO A 110 0.34 -2.77 -13.95
C PRO A 110 1.38 -3.32 -12.98
N ARG A 111 2.23 -4.24 -13.46
CA ARG A 111 3.38 -4.69 -12.69
C ARG A 111 4.38 -3.55 -12.52
N LEU A 112 4.93 -3.43 -11.32
CA LEU A 112 5.98 -2.44 -11.03
C LEU A 112 7.22 -2.68 -11.89
N LYS A 113 7.57 -3.96 -12.10
CA LYS A 113 8.63 -4.40 -13.02
C LYS A 113 8.51 -3.74 -14.39
N ASP A 114 7.36 -3.84 -15.05
CA ASP A 114 7.16 -3.33 -16.42
C ASP A 114 7.34 -1.80 -16.48
N ILE A 115 6.92 -1.10 -15.42
CA ILE A 115 7.10 0.35 -15.28
C ILE A 115 8.58 0.71 -15.14
N LEU A 116 9.30 -0.02 -14.29
CA LEU A 116 10.74 0.18 -14.07
C LEU A 116 11.58 -0.17 -15.30
N GLU A 117 11.20 -1.22 -16.05
CA GLU A 117 11.80 -1.58 -17.33
C GLU A 117 11.55 -0.48 -18.37
N LYS A 118 10.33 0.09 -18.42
CA LYS A 118 10.01 1.25 -19.27
C LYS A 118 10.85 2.48 -18.91
N ALA A 119 11.11 2.71 -17.61
CA ALA A 119 11.97 3.80 -17.12
C ALA A 119 13.47 3.53 -17.34
N LYS A 120 13.85 2.28 -17.63
CA LYS A 120 15.23 1.81 -17.82
C LYS A 120 16.12 2.12 -16.60
N VAL A 121 15.93 1.34 -15.54
CA VAL A 121 16.80 1.37 -14.35
C VAL A 121 18.27 1.23 -14.76
N ILE A 122 19.12 2.12 -14.24
CA ILE A 122 20.55 2.19 -14.62
C ILE A 122 21.48 1.41 -13.68
N LEU A 123 20.96 0.93 -12.55
CA LEU A 123 21.71 0.11 -11.61
C LEU A 123 21.97 -1.27 -12.21
N THR A 124 23.20 -1.78 -12.01
CA THR A 124 23.56 -3.14 -12.42
C THR A 124 23.02 -4.19 -11.45
N LYS A 125 23.04 -5.47 -11.83
CA LYS A 125 22.60 -6.57 -10.96
C LYS A 125 23.45 -6.73 -9.70
N GLU A 126 24.70 -6.26 -9.75
CA GLU A 126 25.65 -6.31 -8.64
C GLU A 126 25.42 -5.16 -7.65
N GLU A 127 24.74 -4.09 -8.09
CA GLU A 127 24.42 -2.93 -7.27
C GLU A 127 23.12 -3.17 -6.49
N LYS A 128 23.19 -3.05 -5.17
CA LYS A 128 22.00 -3.08 -4.33
C LYS A 128 21.29 -1.74 -4.42
N GLY A 129 19.98 -1.78 -4.66
CA GLY A 129 19.12 -0.61 -4.72
C GLY A 129 17.79 -0.85 -4.05
N HIS A 130 17.03 0.23 -3.88
CA HIS A 130 15.66 0.19 -3.40
C HIS A 130 14.76 0.95 -4.37
N VAL A 131 13.51 0.49 -4.46
CA VAL A 131 12.42 1.31 -5.02
C VAL A 131 11.75 1.99 -3.84
N ALA A 132 11.85 3.32 -3.78
CA ALA A 132 11.20 4.13 -2.76
C ALA A 132 9.86 4.66 -3.29
N PHE A 133 8.83 4.57 -2.46
CA PHE A 133 7.51 5.12 -2.70
C PHE A 133 7.29 6.28 -1.74
N ALA A 134 6.79 7.39 -2.26
CA ALA A 134 6.51 8.59 -1.48
C ALA A 134 5.15 9.18 -1.90
N SER A 135 4.34 9.56 -0.90
CA SER A 135 3.10 10.28 -1.11
C SER A 135 3.15 11.62 -0.38
N HIS A 136 3.25 12.70 -1.16
CA HIS A 136 3.23 14.08 -0.68
C HIS A 136 1.82 14.69 -0.63
N ALA A 137 0.77 13.86 -0.75
CA ALA A 137 -0.60 14.33 -0.86
C ALA A 137 -1.11 15.02 0.42
N GLN A 138 -0.64 14.58 1.60
CA GLN A 138 -0.99 15.11 2.91
C GLN A 138 0.17 14.88 3.90
N PRO A 139 0.31 15.71 4.95
CA PRO A 139 1.19 15.42 6.08
C PRO A 139 0.70 14.20 6.89
N CYS A 140 1.62 13.59 7.60
CA CYS A 140 1.39 12.52 8.57
C CYS A 140 1.50 13.04 10.01
N GLN A 141 1.09 12.23 10.98
CA GLN A 141 1.19 12.54 12.41
C GLN A 141 2.63 12.86 12.84
N GLU A 142 3.61 12.18 12.25
CA GLU A 142 5.02 12.24 12.66
C GLU A 142 5.95 12.78 11.56
N ASP A 143 5.46 12.98 10.33
CA ASP A 143 6.26 13.33 9.16
C ASP A 143 5.50 14.22 8.17
N ASP A 144 6.21 14.91 7.28
CA ASP A 144 5.61 15.78 6.25
C ASP A 144 4.95 15.00 5.09
N TRP A 145 5.27 13.71 4.94
CA TRP A 145 4.75 12.83 3.89
C TRP A 145 4.93 11.35 4.27
N TYR A 146 4.14 10.45 3.68
CA TYR A 146 4.25 9.01 3.93
C TYR A 146 5.17 8.35 2.91
N GLY A 147 6.09 7.49 3.38
CA GLY A 147 7.02 6.77 2.52
C GLY A 147 7.36 5.37 3.00
N ALA A 148 7.74 4.52 2.05
CA ALA A 148 8.31 3.20 2.31
C ALA A 148 9.19 2.79 1.13
N SER A 149 9.97 1.72 1.29
CA SER A 149 10.75 1.16 0.18
C SER A 149 10.80 -0.35 0.23
N ILE A 150 11.04 -0.95 -0.94
CA ILE A 150 11.37 -2.37 -1.07
C ILE A 150 12.70 -2.52 -1.81
N ASP A 151 13.34 -3.68 -1.70
CA ASP A 151 14.53 -4.00 -2.48
C ASP A 151 14.21 -3.95 -3.98
N LEU A 152 15.14 -3.39 -4.76
CA LEU A 152 15.00 -3.29 -6.22
C LEU A 152 14.86 -4.68 -6.86
N GLU A 153 15.58 -5.67 -6.35
CA GLU A 153 15.49 -7.07 -6.80
C GLU A 153 14.04 -7.56 -6.72
N ARG A 154 13.40 -7.41 -5.55
CA ARG A 154 11.99 -7.78 -5.35
C ARG A 154 11.06 -7.05 -6.32
N ALA A 155 11.32 -5.78 -6.62
CA ALA A 155 10.49 -4.99 -7.52
C ALA A 155 10.61 -5.42 -9.00
N LEU A 156 11.74 -6.00 -9.40
CA LEU A 156 12.03 -6.46 -10.76
C LEU A 156 11.74 -7.95 -10.99
N GLU A 157 11.50 -8.72 -9.94
CA GLU A 157 11.17 -10.15 -10.02
C GLU A 157 9.70 -10.40 -10.40
N GLU A 158 9.50 -11.16 -11.48
CA GLU A 158 8.16 -11.49 -12.02
C GLU A 158 7.29 -12.27 -11.02
N ASP A 159 7.89 -13.19 -10.25
CA ASP A 159 7.19 -14.07 -9.32
C ASP A 159 6.88 -13.43 -7.96
N LYS A 160 7.29 -12.17 -7.74
CA LYS A 160 6.97 -11.42 -6.52
C LYS A 160 5.71 -10.59 -6.64
N ASP A 161 5.12 -10.55 -7.83
CA ASP A 161 3.81 -9.97 -8.11
C ASP A 161 3.62 -8.55 -7.54
N VAL A 162 4.67 -7.73 -7.60
CA VAL A 162 4.59 -6.33 -7.18
C VAL A 162 3.87 -5.52 -8.25
N ILE A 163 2.79 -4.84 -7.87
CA ILE A 163 1.95 -4.04 -8.77
C ILE A 163 1.76 -2.62 -8.23
N LEU A 164 1.49 -1.67 -9.13
CA LEU A 164 0.82 -0.42 -8.76
C LEU A 164 -0.69 -0.63 -8.95
N ALA A 165 -1.39 -1.01 -7.88
CA ALA A 165 -2.80 -1.34 -7.97
C ALA A 165 -3.66 -0.09 -8.27
N LEU A 166 -4.52 -0.20 -9.28
CA LEU A 166 -5.53 0.80 -9.66
C LEU A 166 -6.94 0.40 -9.20
N GLU A 167 -7.17 -0.91 -9.06
CA GLU A 167 -8.44 -1.46 -8.60
C GLU A 167 -8.24 -2.40 -7.41
N VAL A 168 -9.18 -2.33 -6.47
CA VAL A 168 -9.39 -3.38 -5.46
C VAL A 168 -10.76 -4.01 -5.69
N ARG A 169 -10.80 -5.35 -5.68
CA ARG A 169 -12.03 -6.13 -5.83
C ARG A 169 -12.28 -6.93 -4.57
N TRP A 170 -13.40 -6.60 -3.93
CA TRP A 170 -13.89 -7.21 -2.70
C TRP A 170 -14.55 -8.56 -2.95
N GLY A 171 -14.60 -9.40 -1.91
CA GLY A 171 -15.39 -10.61 -1.90
C GLY A 171 -16.89 -10.31 -1.95
N VAL A 172 -17.68 -11.29 -2.41
CA VAL A 172 -19.14 -11.23 -2.32
C VAL A 172 -19.56 -11.84 -0.97
N ALA A 173 -20.40 -11.14 -0.22
CA ALA A 173 -20.96 -11.68 1.01
C ALA A 173 -21.77 -12.95 0.71
N ARG A 174 -21.58 -14.02 1.47
CA ARG A 174 -22.46 -15.19 1.40
C ARG A 174 -23.80 -14.78 2.01
N THR A 175 -24.85 -14.75 1.19
CA THR A 175 -26.24 -14.57 1.61
C THR A 175 -26.75 -15.80 2.36
#